data_AF-A0A2K8TAC0-F1
#
_entry.id   AF-A0A2K8TAC0-F1
#
_cell.length_a   1.000
_cell.length_b   1.000
_cell.length_c   1.000
_cell.angle_alpha   90.00
_cell.angle_beta   90.00
_cell.angle_gamma   90.00
#
_symmetry.space_group_name_H-M   'P 1'
#
loop_
_entity.id
_entity.type
_entity.pdbx_description
1 polymer ?
#
loop_
_entity_poly.entity_id
_entity_poly.type
_entity_poly.pdbx_seq_one_letter_code
_entity_poly.pdbx_strand_id
1 'polypeptide(L)'
;MECKSNFANVYGCNDALSSALAIVQDAGLHQALQQLKDLMPDREQSREKIQTWWQTSYPAWMEQLKSVIAKHRNIRHHWHFSPQQQQVLQQYYDANQLLLDCLNSNCEVTGVVRQEIEASLLPIEELSKPEWQGL
;
A
#
# COMPACT_ATOMS: atom_id res chain seq x y z
N MET A 1 -14.64 26.20 18.25
CA MET A 1 -15.03 26.19 16.83
C MET A 1 -14.16 25.13 16.12
N GLU A 2 -14.32 23.83 16.42
CA GLU A 2 -13.45 22.74 15.94
C GLU A 2 -14.22 21.60 15.26
N CYS A 3 -15.50 21.80 15.00
CA CYS A 3 -16.41 20.73 14.60
C CYS A 3 -16.37 20.43 13.08
N LYS A 4 -15.55 21.10 12.25
CA LYS A 4 -15.55 20.86 10.78
C LYS A 4 -14.50 19.84 10.32
N SER A 5 -13.37 19.71 11.01
CA SER A 5 -12.24 18.88 10.58
C SER A 5 -12.53 17.38 10.66
N ASN A 6 -13.17 16.92 11.75
CA ASN A 6 -13.33 15.48 12.01
C ASN A 6 -14.30 14.77 11.04
N PHE A 7 -15.31 15.47 10.50
CA PHE A 7 -16.32 14.87 9.62
C PHE A 7 -15.80 14.60 8.22
N ALA A 8 -15.11 15.60 7.64
CA ALA A 8 -14.44 15.43 6.35
C ALA A 8 -13.43 14.28 6.41
N ASN A 9 -12.76 14.12 7.56
CA ASN A 9 -11.83 13.03 7.79
C ASN A 9 -12.51 11.65 7.87
N VAL A 10 -13.68 11.52 8.52
CA VAL A 10 -14.41 10.23 8.56
C VAL A 10 -14.86 9.79 7.17
N TYR A 11 -15.40 10.70 6.36
CA TYR A 11 -15.80 10.36 4.99
C TYR A 11 -14.59 10.06 4.10
N GLY A 12 -13.52 10.84 4.23
CA GLY A 12 -12.26 10.57 3.54
C GLY A 12 -11.66 9.21 3.92
N CYS A 13 -11.72 8.82 5.19
CA CYS A 13 -11.29 7.49 5.63
C CYS A 13 -12.16 6.37 5.05
N ASN A 14 -13.49 6.55 5.03
CA ASN A 14 -14.40 5.55 4.44
C ASN A 14 -14.17 5.38 2.93
N ASP A 15 -13.92 6.49 2.22
CA ASP A 15 -13.58 6.45 0.79
C ASP A 15 -12.24 5.78 0.54
N ALA A 16 -11.22 6.12 1.32
CA ALA A 16 -9.90 5.49 1.24
C ALA A 16 -9.97 3.98 1.51
N LEU A 17 -10.76 3.55 2.51
CA LEU A 17 -10.99 2.14 2.80
C LEU A 17 -11.75 1.42 1.69
N SER A 18 -12.75 2.08 1.09
CA SER A 18 -13.50 1.52 -0.04
C SER A 18 -12.61 1.30 -1.26
N SER A 19 -11.74 2.28 -1.57
CA SER A 19 -10.74 2.15 -2.62
C SER A 19 -9.73 1.04 -2.31
N ALA A 20 -9.26 0.95 -1.06
CA ALA A 20 -8.34 -0.10 -0.63
C ALA A 20 -8.97 -1.50 -0.78
N LEU A 21 -10.23 -1.67 -0.38
CA LEU A 21 -10.96 -2.93 -0.54
C LEU A 21 -11.10 -3.36 -2.01
N ALA A 22 -11.18 -2.42 -2.95
CA ALA A 22 -11.27 -2.72 -4.37
C ALA A 22 -9.95 -3.25 -4.98
N ILE A 23 -8.81 -2.97 -4.35
CA ILE A 23 -7.47 -3.32 -4.86
C ILE A 23 -6.78 -4.44 -4.06
N VAL A 24 -7.20 -4.69 -2.82
CA VAL A 24 -6.57 -5.70 -1.96
C VAL A 24 -6.92 -7.10 -2.47
N GLN A 25 -5.88 -7.86 -2.82
CA GLN A 25 -6.00 -9.24 -3.28
C GLN A 25 -5.86 -10.27 -2.13
N ASP A 26 -5.21 -9.90 -1.02
CA ASP A 26 -5.10 -10.76 0.16
C ASP A 26 -6.48 -10.93 0.83
N ALA A 27 -7.05 -12.12 0.75
CA ALA A 27 -8.40 -12.40 1.27
C ALA A 27 -8.51 -12.15 2.78
N GLY A 28 -7.43 -12.41 3.54
CA GLY A 28 -7.38 -12.16 4.98
C GLY A 28 -7.44 -10.67 5.32
N LEU A 29 -6.66 -9.85 4.60
CA LEU A 29 -6.67 -8.40 4.75
C LEU A 29 -7.99 -7.81 4.27
N HIS A 30 -8.51 -8.28 3.15
CA HIS A 30 -9.80 -7.83 2.63
C HIS A 30 -10.90 -8.02 3.69
N GLN A 31 -10.99 -9.22 4.28
CA GLN A 31 -11.98 -9.48 5.33
C GLN A 31 -11.78 -8.57 6.56
N ALA A 32 -10.53 -8.39 7.00
CA ALA A 32 -10.23 -7.55 8.16
C ALA A 32 -10.54 -6.06 7.91
N LEU A 33 -10.26 -5.54 6.70
CA LEU A 33 -10.61 -4.17 6.31
C LEU A 33 -12.12 -3.99 6.16
N GLN A 34 -12.84 -5.02 5.68
CA GLN A 34 -14.30 -4.98 5.59
C GLN A 34 -14.93 -4.87 6.99
N GLN A 35 -14.46 -5.67 7.96
CA GLN A 35 -14.91 -5.59 9.34
C GLN A 35 -14.67 -4.20 9.95
N LEU A 36 -13.52 -3.59 9.66
CA LEU A 36 -13.22 -2.22 10.11
C LEU A 36 -14.14 -1.18 9.45
N LYS A 37 -14.49 -1.37 8.18
CA LYS A 37 -15.42 -0.50 7.47
C LYS A 37 -16.83 -0.58 8.04
N ASP A 38 -17.30 -1.78 8.41
CA ASP A 38 -18.63 -1.99 8.99
C ASP A 38 -18.78 -1.32 10.37
N LEU A 39 -17.67 -1.04 11.07
CA LEU A 39 -17.66 -0.31 12.34
C LEU A 39 -17.73 1.22 12.18
N MET A 40 -17.59 1.74 10.96
CA MET A 40 -17.65 3.18 10.69
C MET A 40 -19.10 3.67 10.65
N PRO A 41 -19.38 4.90 11.11
CA PRO A 41 -20.70 5.49 11.01
C PRO A 41 -21.05 5.76 9.54
N ASP A 42 -22.30 5.47 9.18
CA ASP A 42 -22.83 5.69 7.84
C ASP A 42 -22.97 7.19 7.52
N ARG A 43 -22.92 7.55 6.24
CA ARG A 43 -23.03 8.92 5.72
C ARG A 43 -24.37 9.58 6.05
N GLU A 44 -25.40 8.78 6.27
CA GLU A 44 -26.74 9.27 6.61
C GLU A 44 -26.90 9.57 8.12
N GLN A 45 -25.89 9.27 8.96
CA GLN A 45 -25.99 9.52 10.39
C GLN A 45 -25.85 11.00 10.74
N SER A 46 -26.53 11.40 11.84
CA SER A 46 -26.46 12.77 12.30
C SER A 46 -25.03 13.16 12.69
N ARG A 47 -24.75 14.46 12.54
CA ARG A 47 -23.46 15.06 12.89
C ARG A 47 -23.03 14.75 14.32
N GLU A 48 -23.97 14.75 15.26
CA GLU A 48 -23.70 14.44 16.66
C GLU A 48 -23.24 12.99 16.84
N LYS A 49 -23.86 12.02 16.16
CA LYS A 49 -23.46 10.61 16.24
C LYS A 49 -22.05 10.38 15.70
N ILE A 50 -21.70 10.98 14.58
CA ILE A 50 -20.35 10.88 14.00
C ILE A 50 -19.32 11.52 14.95
N GLN A 51 -19.64 12.66 15.57
CA GLN A 51 -18.76 13.28 16.56
C GLN A 51 -18.55 12.40 17.79
N THR A 52 -19.63 11.80 18.32
CA THR A 52 -19.54 10.88 19.44
C THR A 52 -18.69 9.67 19.08
N TRP A 53 -18.90 9.06 17.92
CA TRP A 53 -18.08 7.94 17.44
C TRP A 53 -16.59 8.32 17.33
N TRP A 54 -16.29 9.51 16.80
CA TRP A 54 -14.91 9.99 16.70
C TRP A 54 -14.23 10.13 18.08
N GLN A 55 -14.96 10.55 19.10
CA GLN A 55 -14.39 10.71 20.43
C GLN A 55 -14.25 9.39 21.19
N THR A 56 -15.17 8.43 20.99
CA THR A 56 -15.24 7.21 21.81
C THR A 56 -14.67 5.98 21.13
N SER A 57 -14.84 5.86 19.82
CA SER A 57 -14.61 4.61 19.07
C SER A 57 -13.41 4.71 18.12
N TYR A 58 -13.15 5.90 17.56
CA TYR A 58 -12.06 6.11 16.61
C TYR A 58 -10.66 5.73 17.15
N PRO A 59 -10.26 6.06 18.39
CA PRO A 59 -8.93 5.68 18.88
C PRO A 59 -8.69 4.17 18.88
N ALA A 60 -9.67 3.39 19.35
CA ALA A 60 -9.61 1.93 19.36
C ALA A 60 -9.64 1.37 17.93
N TRP A 61 -10.51 1.92 17.07
CA TRP A 61 -10.59 1.56 15.66
C TRP A 61 -9.27 1.81 14.92
N MET A 62 -8.59 2.94 15.18
CA MET A 62 -7.32 3.28 14.56
C MET A 62 -6.21 2.30 14.97
N GLU A 63 -6.17 1.88 16.23
CA GLU A 63 -5.22 0.86 16.69
C GLU A 63 -5.50 -0.52 16.08
N GLN A 64 -6.77 -0.87 15.86
CA GLN A 64 -7.12 -2.10 15.13
C GLN A 64 -6.71 -2.03 13.66
N LEU A 65 -7.00 -0.92 12.97
CA LEU A 65 -6.58 -0.71 11.57
C LEU A 65 -5.06 -0.84 11.44
N LYS A 66 -4.33 -0.19 12.36
CA LYS A 66 -2.89 -0.38 12.50
C LYS A 66 -2.61 -1.88 12.62
N SER A 67 -3.06 -2.57 13.66
CA SER A 67 -2.73 -3.99 13.87
C SER A 67 -2.94 -4.87 12.63
N VAL A 68 -4.08 -4.71 11.95
CA VAL A 68 -4.41 -5.40 10.69
C VAL A 68 -3.36 -5.13 9.61
N ILE A 69 -2.99 -3.87 9.38
CA ILE A 69 -1.97 -3.50 8.40
C ILE A 69 -0.60 -4.09 8.77
N ALA A 70 -0.19 -4.11 10.05
CA ALA A 70 1.08 -4.76 10.43
C ALA A 70 1.05 -6.25 10.11
N LYS A 71 -0.02 -6.93 10.51
CA LYS A 71 -0.13 -8.38 10.39
C LYS A 71 -0.13 -8.85 8.94
N HIS A 72 -0.83 -8.14 8.07
CA HIS A 72 -1.07 -8.61 6.69
C HIS A 72 -0.13 -8.01 5.66
N ARG A 73 0.35 -6.79 5.87
CA ARG A 73 1.21 -6.11 4.88
C ARG A 73 2.67 -6.12 5.26
N ASN A 74 3.00 -6.36 6.53
CA ASN A 74 4.38 -6.36 7.02
C ASN A 74 5.17 -5.08 6.62
N ILE A 75 4.47 -3.99 6.27
CA ILE A 75 5.02 -2.74 5.72
C ILE A 75 5.55 -1.80 6.80
N ARG A 76 5.50 -2.20 8.07
CA ARG A 76 5.92 -1.37 9.21
C ARG A 76 7.29 -1.72 9.76
N HIS A 77 8.08 -2.43 8.97
CA HIS A 77 9.49 -2.55 9.28
C HIS A 77 10.16 -1.21 9.07
N HIS A 78 10.55 -0.59 10.18
CA HIS A 78 11.63 0.37 10.12
C HIS A 78 12.89 -0.45 9.84
N TRP A 79 13.31 -0.47 8.58
CA TRP A 79 14.48 -1.24 8.15
C TRP A 79 15.80 -0.71 8.72
N HIS A 80 15.80 0.50 9.30
CA HIS A 80 16.96 1.16 9.93
C HIS A 80 18.22 1.15 9.05
N PHE A 81 18.05 1.26 7.73
CA PHE A 81 19.18 1.28 6.81
C PHE A 81 20.14 2.42 7.14
N SER A 82 21.43 2.12 7.21
CA SER A 82 22.46 3.15 7.31
C SER A 82 22.45 4.01 6.04
N PRO A 83 23.00 5.24 6.09
CA PRO A 83 23.16 6.08 4.90
C PRO A 83 23.87 5.34 3.74
N GLN A 84 24.85 4.50 4.06
CA GLN A 84 25.57 3.69 3.07
C GLN A 84 24.68 2.61 2.44
N GLN A 85 23.85 1.93 3.25
CA GLN A 85 22.90 0.93 2.75
C GLN A 85 21.83 1.58 1.85
N GLN A 86 21.34 2.76 2.22
CA GLN A 86 20.42 3.55 1.40
C GLN A 86 21.05 3.92 0.06
N GLN A 87 22.33 4.34 0.06
CA GLN A 87 23.05 4.67 -1.16
C GLN A 87 23.22 3.46 -2.09
N VAL A 88 23.51 2.27 -1.55
CA VAL A 88 23.60 1.04 -2.36
C VAL A 88 22.24 0.69 -2.97
N LEU A 89 21.16 0.79 -2.21
CA LEU A 89 19.80 0.56 -2.73
C LEU A 89 19.42 1.57 -3.81
N GLN A 90 19.80 2.85 -3.63
CA GLN A 90 19.58 3.88 -4.63
C GLN A 90 20.36 3.58 -5.92
N GLN A 91 21.63 3.19 -5.83
CA GLN A 91 22.43 2.82 -6.99
C GLN A 91 21.87 1.60 -7.72
N TYR A 92 21.39 0.60 -6.99
CA TYR A 92 20.72 -0.56 -7.55
C TYR A 92 19.44 -0.16 -8.31
N TYR A 93 18.62 0.72 -7.71
CA TYR A 93 17.43 1.27 -8.35
C TYR A 93 17.78 2.06 -9.63
N ASP A 94 18.74 2.98 -9.55
CA ASP A 94 19.15 3.83 -10.67
C ASP A 94 19.70 2.99 -11.84
N ALA A 95 20.48 1.95 -11.54
CA ALA A 95 20.99 1.02 -12.55
C ALA A 95 19.85 0.23 -13.23
N ASN A 96 18.87 -0.25 -12.46
CA ASN A 96 17.73 -0.97 -13.02
C ASN A 96 16.80 -0.06 -13.82
N GLN A 97 16.62 1.19 -13.41
CA GLN A 97 15.90 2.18 -14.18
C GLN A 97 16.58 2.43 -15.53
N LEU A 98 17.91 2.59 -15.55
CA LEU A 98 18.66 2.74 -16.79
C LEU A 98 18.50 1.52 -17.71
N LEU A 99 18.53 0.30 -17.16
CA LEU A 99 18.30 -0.92 -17.93
C LEU A 99 16.90 -0.94 -18.55
N LEU A 100 15.87 -0.57 -17.79
CA LEU A 100 14.50 -0.46 -18.30
C LEU A 100 14.37 0.60 -19.40
N ASP A 101 14.98 1.76 -19.20
CA ASP A 101 14.97 2.85 -20.19
C ASP A 101 15.66 2.41 -21.49
N CYS A 102 16.78 1.70 -21.38
CA CYS A 102 17.47 1.11 -22.53
C CYS A 102 16.61 0.06 -23.24
N LEU A 103 15.99 -0.85 -22.49
CA LEU A 103 15.11 -1.90 -23.04
C LEU A 103 13.84 -1.34 -23.69
N ASN A 104 13.32 -0.21 -23.22
CA ASN A 104 12.11 0.44 -23.74
C ASN A 104 12.39 1.46 -24.85
N SER A 105 13.66 1.82 -25.06
CA SER A 105 14.07 2.66 -26.19
C SER A 105 14.08 1.88 -27.51
N ASN A 106 14.19 2.58 -28.65
CA ASN A 106 14.42 1.97 -29.97
C ASN A 106 15.81 1.29 -30.11
N CYS A 107 16.45 0.92 -29.01
CA CYS A 107 17.70 0.19 -29.04
C CYS A 107 17.46 -1.22 -29.58
N GLU A 108 18.23 -1.63 -30.60
CA GLU A 108 18.21 -2.98 -31.14
C GLU A 108 18.88 -3.97 -30.17
N VAL A 109 18.23 -4.22 -29.04
CA VAL A 109 18.58 -5.32 -28.16
C VAL A 109 17.94 -6.57 -28.72
N THR A 110 18.77 -7.57 -29.09
CA THR A 110 18.25 -8.86 -29.56
C THR A 110 17.36 -9.51 -28.49
N GLY A 111 16.35 -10.27 -28.91
CA GLY A 111 15.40 -10.91 -27.98
C GLY A 111 16.08 -11.78 -26.92
N VAL A 112 17.21 -12.41 -27.25
CA VAL A 112 18.00 -13.24 -26.31
C VAL A 112 18.65 -12.38 -25.23
N VAL A 113 19.29 -11.27 -25.59
CA VAL A 113 19.92 -10.36 -24.63
C VAL A 113 18.87 -9.70 -23.72
N ARG A 114 17.67 -9.41 -24.26
CA ARG A 114 16.55 -8.91 -23.46
C ARG A 114 16.12 -9.92 -22.39
N GLN A 115 15.93 -11.18 -22.78
CA GLN A 115 15.56 -12.23 -21.83
C GLN A 115 16.63 -12.46 -20.75
N GLU A 116 17.91 -12.42 -21.10
CA GLU A 116 18.99 -12.55 -20.12
C GLU A 116 19.01 -11.37 -19.12
N ILE A 117 18.76 -10.15 -19.57
CA ILE A 117 18.66 -8.97 -18.69
C ILE A 117 17.43 -9.08 -17.78
N GLU A 118 16.27 -9.47 -18.33
CA GLU A 118 15.01 -9.65 -17.61
C GLU A 118 15.01 -10.82 -16.61
N ALA A 119 15.90 -11.81 -16.80
CA ALA A 119 16.02 -12.96 -15.91
C ALA A 119 17.13 -12.82 -14.87
N SER A 120 18.21 -12.10 -15.17
CA SER A 120 19.43 -12.08 -14.33
C SER A 120 19.72 -10.76 -13.62
N LEU A 121 19.33 -9.62 -14.20
CA LEU A 121 19.65 -8.29 -13.68
C LEU A 121 18.41 -7.55 -13.17
N LEU A 122 17.28 -7.81 -13.80
CA LEU A 122 15.99 -7.36 -13.33
C LEU A 122 15.27 -8.58 -12.76
N PRO A 123 14.79 -8.56 -11.52
CA PRO A 123 14.03 -9.69 -10.98
C PRO A 123 12.60 -9.68 -11.53
N ILE A 124 12.38 -9.38 -12.81
CA ILE A 124 11.04 -9.21 -13.38
C ILE A 124 10.28 -10.53 -13.36
N GLU A 125 10.92 -11.64 -13.74
CA GLU A 125 10.28 -12.96 -13.68
C GLU A 125 9.93 -13.35 -12.23
N GLU A 126 10.82 -13.05 -11.28
CA GLU A 126 10.58 -13.34 -9.86
C GLU A 126 9.44 -12.49 -9.30
N LEU A 127 9.37 -11.21 -9.64
CA LEU A 127 8.28 -10.28 -9.28
C LEU A 127 6.97 -10.56 -10.03
N SER A 128 7.04 -11.27 -11.17
CA SER A 128 5.87 -11.65 -11.97
C SER A 128 5.26 -12.99 -11.56
N LYS A 129 5.91 -13.72 -10.64
CA LYS A 129 5.33 -14.96 -10.10
C LYS A 129 4.01 -14.65 -9.39
N PRO A 130 3.02 -15.55 -9.43
CA PRO A 130 1.71 -15.35 -8.80
C PRO A 130 1.80 -15.05 -7.29
N GLU A 131 2.87 -15.53 -6.63
CA GLU A 131 3.17 -15.28 -5.22
C GLU A 131 3.48 -13.79 -4.91
N TRP A 132 3.85 -12.99 -5.92
CA TRP A 132 4.11 -11.55 -5.81
C TRP A 132 3.07 -10.67 -6.51
N GLN A 133 2.23 -11.23 -7.40
CA GLN A 133 1.16 -10.48 -8.07
C GLN A 133 -0.06 -10.20 -7.16
N GLY A 134 -0.09 -10.77 -5.96
CA GLY A 134 -1.13 -10.59 -4.94
C GLY A 134 -0.76 -9.75 -3.72
N LEU A 135 0.36 -9.02 -3.73
CA LEU A 135 0.70 -8.06 -2.68
C LEU A 135 -0.06 -6.74 -2.82
#